data_AF-A0A3Q9FNV8-F1
#
_entry.id   AF-A0A3Q9FNV8-F1
#
_cell.length_a   1.000
_cell.length_b   1.000
_cell.length_c   1.000
_cell.angle_alpha   90.00
_cell.angle_beta   90.00
_cell.angle_gamma   90.00
#
_symmetry.space_group_name_H-M   'P 1'
#
loop_
_entity.id
_entity.type
_entity.pdbx_description
1 polymer ?
#
loop_
_entity_poly.entity_id
_entity_poly.type
_entity_poly.pdbx_seq_one_letter_code
_entity_poly.pdbx_strand_id
1 'polypeptide(L)'
;MNIRLVFGIVLTGIAVLLYGVGKPKLSKEKNYLDKAEVNEEQFVIFNGIIDSSNIPLEQFLVVASKEEFTGAGKHRGFKPVEQKLQPVTINKGTDTLLFEEAPYRGEMIAHILLDEVTSSNSPIQWQGIKQGTPLVGIGKRENKHINVMYSYAGAYSDYVELLTYGSRLLTQICFGLGIVGLPLLIWGFIKK
;
A
#
# COMPACT_ATOMS: atom_id res chain seq x y z
N MET A 1 -26.49 -27.22 -11.94
CA MET A 1 -25.34 -27.14 -11.02
C MET A 1 -25.86 -26.71 -9.66
N ASN A 2 -25.58 -27.47 -8.61
CA ASN A 2 -26.17 -27.27 -7.28
C ASN A 2 -25.68 -25.92 -6.70
N ILE A 3 -26.58 -25.00 -6.36
CA ILE A 3 -26.24 -23.61 -5.99
C ILE A 3 -25.23 -23.52 -4.84
N ARG A 4 -25.27 -24.50 -3.94
CA ARG A 4 -24.35 -24.68 -2.80
C ARG A 4 -22.90 -24.92 -3.25
N LEU A 5 -22.72 -25.68 -4.33
CA LEU A 5 -21.40 -25.98 -4.89
C LEU A 5 -20.81 -24.71 -5.54
N VAL A 6 -21.65 -23.89 -6.19
CA VAL A 6 -21.22 -22.60 -6.75
C VAL A 6 -20.75 -21.65 -5.65
N PHE A 7 -21.55 -21.46 -4.59
CA PHE A 7 -21.16 -20.62 -3.45
C PHE A 7 -19.89 -21.14 -2.76
N GLY A 8 -19.78 -22.46 -2.57
CA GLY A 8 -18.59 -23.07 -1.98
C GLY A 8 -17.31 -22.80 -2.79
N ILE A 9 -17.37 -22.93 -4.12
CA ILE A 9 -16.22 -22.63 -5.01
C ILE A 9 -15.85 -21.15 -4.91
N VAL A 10 -16.84 -20.24 -4.98
CA VAL A 10 -16.60 -18.80 -4.96
C VAL A 10 -15.95 -18.37 -3.64
N LEU A 11 -16.52 -18.76 -2.49
CA LEU A 11 -15.99 -18.37 -1.17
C LEU A 11 -14.58 -18.91 -0.94
N THR A 12 -14.34 -20.17 -1.29
CA THR A 12 -13.02 -20.80 -1.14
C THR A 12 -12.00 -20.19 -2.10
N GLY A 13 -12.41 -19.92 -3.35
CA GLY A 13 -11.56 -19.26 -4.35
C GLY A 13 -11.15 -17.86 -3.91
N ILE A 14 -12.10 -17.06 -3.39
CA ILE A 14 -11.81 -15.73 -2.84
C ILE A 14 -10.82 -15.83 -1.66
N ALA A 15 -11.03 -16.77 -0.73
CA ALA A 15 -10.13 -16.97 0.40
C ALA A 15 -8.70 -17.31 -0.05
N VAL A 16 -8.55 -18.23 -1.01
CA VAL A 16 -7.24 -18.62 -1.56
C VAL A 16 -6.56 -17.44 -2.25
N LEU A 17 -7.28 -16.66 -3.06
CA LEU A 17 -6.73 -15.49 -3.75
C LEU A 17 -6.29 -14.39 -2.76
N LEU A 18 -7.12 -14.07 -1.78
CA LEU A 18 -6.80 -13.08 -0.75
C LEU A 18 -5.60 -13.50 0.07
N TYR A 19 -5.55 -14.75 0.50
CA TYR A 19 -4.44 -15.29 1.29
C TYR A 19 -3.15 -15.37 0.47
N GLY A 20 -3.23 -15.89 -0.76
CA GLY A 20 -2.08 -16.09 -1.64
C GLY A 20 -1.42 -14.80 -2.11
N VAL A 21 -2.20 -13.72 -2.31
CA VAL A 21 -1.65 -12.42 -2.75
C VAL A 21 -1.38 -11.47 -1.58
N GLY A 22 -2.28 -11.40 -0.60
CA GLY A 22 -2.21 -10.44 0.50
C GLY A 22 -1.18 -10.80 1.55
N LYS A 23 -1.11 -12.08 1.95
CA LYS A 23 -0.22 -12.51 3.04
C LYS A 23 1.26 -12.33 2.70
N PRO A 24 1.76 -12.72 1.51
CA PRO A 24 3.18 -12.54 1.19
C PRO A 24 3.62 -11.08 1.19
N LYS A 25 2.77 -10.17 0.70
CA LYS A 25 3.10 -8.73 0.68
C LYS A 25 3.21 -8.15 2.08
N LEU A 26 2.23 -8.39 2.94
CA LEU A 26 2.25 -7.95 4.34
C LEU A 26 3.40 -8.60 5.13
N SER A 27 3.65 -9.89 4.90
CA SER A 27 4.73 -10.61 5.55
C SER A 27 6.11 -10.12 5.14
N LYS A 28 6.29 -9.74 3.86
CA LYS A 28 7.55 -9.20 3.35
C LYS A 28 7.86 -7.85 3.98
N GLU A 29 6.87 -6.95 4.04
CA GLU A 29 7.03 -5.65 4.67
C GLU A 29 7.29 -5.78 6.18
N LYS A 30 6.56 -6.66 6.88
CA LYS A 30 6.82 -6.94 8.28
C LYS A 30 8.23 -7.48 8.53
N ASN A 31 8.72 -8.38 7.68
CA ASN A 31 10.09 -8.89 7.79
C ASN A 31 11.13 -7.77 7.67
N TYR A 32 10.93 -6.82 6.75
CA TYR A 32 11.82 -5.66 6.67
C TYR A 32 11.72 -4.73 7.86
N LEU A 33 10.53 -4.59 8.46
CA LEU A 33 10.36 -3.85 9.70
C LEU A 33 11.16 -4.50 10.82
N ASP A 34 10.98 -5.81 11.02
CA ASP A 34 11.68 -6.59 12.04
C ASP A 34 13.21 -6.48 11.85
N LYS A 35 13.71 -6.58 10.61
CA LYS A 35 15.13 -6.38 10.27
C LYS A 35 15.63 -4.96 10.57
N ALA A 36 14.81 -3.95 10.29
CA ALA A 36 15.16 -2.56 10.56
C ALA A 36 15.20 -2.25 12.07
N GLU A 37 14.34 -2.87 12.88
CA GLU A 37 14.33 -2.72 14.35
C GLU A 37 15.61 -3.26 15.00
N VAL A 38 16.19 -4.33 14.45
CA VAL A 38 17.45 -4.91 14.92
C VAL A 38 18.69 -4.38 14.19
N ASN A 39 18.53 -3.38 13.29
CA ASN A 39 19.60 -2.80 12.46
C ASN A 39 20.38 -3.82 11.61
N GLU A 40 19.68 -4.82 11.07
CA GLU A 40 20.27 -5.83 10.19
C GLU A 40 20.29 -5.36 8.72
N GLU A 41 21.28 -5.81 7.94
CA GLU A 41 21.32 -5.64 6.48
C GLU A 41 21.13 -4.19 5.97
N GLN A 42 21.55 -3.18 6.76
CA GLN A 42 21.40 -1.74 6.48
C GLN A 42 19.95 -1.25 6.34
N PHE A 43 18.98 -2.05 6.76
CA PHE A 43 17.59 -1.60 6.84
C PHE A 43 17.45 -0.59 7.97
N VAL A 44 16.72 0.49 7.67
CA VAL A 44 16.47 1.57 8.64
C VAL A 44 15.00 1.94 8.62
N ILE A 45 14.48 2.23 9.82
CA ILE A 45 13.19 2.89 9.99
C ILE A 45 13.45 4.39 9.89
N PHE A 46 12.81 5.05 8.94
CA PHE A 46 12.76 6.51 8.92
C PHE A 46 11.41 6.95 9.47
N ASN A 47 11.43 7.96 10.32
CA ASN A 47 10.24 8.58 10.88
C ASN A 47 10.50 10.08 10.98
N GLY A 48 9.73 10.86 10.27
CA GLY A 48 9.93 12.30 10.25
C GLY A 48 8.84 13.07 9.54
N ILE A 49 9.04 14.37 9.45
CA ILE A 49 8.11 15.27 8.75
C ILE A 49 8.81 15.75 7.48
N ILE A 50 8.08 15.74 6.35
CA ILE A 50 8.55 16.33 5.09
C ILE A 50 8.89 17.80 5.31
N ASP A 51 10.13 18.17 5.03
CA ASP A 51 10.58 19.55 5.22
C ASP A 51 9.86 20.50 4.23
N SER A 52 9.53 21.69 4.73
CA SER A 52 9.09 22.85 3.95
C SER A 52 10.09 23.32 2.88
N SER A 53 11.37 22.95 3.00
CA SER A 53 12.40 23.27 2.01
C SER A 53 12.33 22.44 0.72
N ASN A 54 11.60 21.32 0.73
CA ASN A 54 11.40 20.49 -0.46
C ASN A 54 10.58 21.25 -1.51
N ILE A 55 11.07 21.36 -2.74
CA ILE A 55 10.39 22.10 -3.81
C ILE A 55 9.13 21.34 -4.24
N PRO A 56 7.93 21.95 -4.27
CA PRO A 56 6.76 21.28 -4.83
C PRO A 56 6.90 21.01 -6.33
N LEU A 57 6.60 19.78 -6.77
CA LEU A 57 6.65 19.35 -8.17
C LEU A 57 5.35 19.60 -8.92
N GLU A 58 4.22 19.47 -8.23
CA GLU A 58 2.89 19.62 -8.82
C GLU A 58 1.89 19.97 -7.75
N GLN A 59 1.07 21.01 -7.95
CA GLN A 59 0.00 21.41 -7.04
C GLN A 59 0.35 21.13 -5.56
N PHE A 60 1.40 21.78 -5.01
CA PHE A 60 1.91 21.64 -3.63
C PHE A 60 2.47 20.25 -3.19
N LEU A 61 2.47 19.24 -4.06
CA LEU A 61 3.01 17.90 -3.80
C LEU A 61 4.52 17.86 -4.01
N VAL A 62 5.25 17.22 -3.09
CA VAL A 62 6.71 17.01 -3.20
C VAL A 62 7.06 15.68 -3.86
N VAL A 63 6.14 14.72 -3.82
CA VAL A 63 6.21 13.47 -4.60
C VAL A 63 4.80 13.16 -5.06
N ALA A 64 4.64 12.88 -6.35
CA ALA A 64 3.32 12.76 -6.95
C ALA A 64 3.25 11.65 -8.01
N SER A 65 2.09 11.03 -8.12
CA SER A 65 1.72 10.09 -9.16
C SER A 65 0.42 10.56 -9.80
N LYS A 66 0.43 10.75 -11.12
CA LYS A 66 -0.78 10.98 -11.91
C LYS A 66 -1.41 9.63 -12.13
N GLU A 67 -2.69 9.51 -11.82
CA GLU A 67 -3.41 8.26 -11.92
C GLU A 67 -4.70 8.42 -12.72
N GLU A 68 -4.97 7.42 -13.56
CA GLU A 68 -6.20 7.33 -14.34
C GLU A 68 -7.15 6.31 -13.71
N PHE A 69 -8.43 6.64 -13.65
CA PHE A 69 -9.44 5.71 -13.17
C PHE A 69 -9.66 4.58 -14.18
N THR A 70 -9.42 3.34 -13.75
CA THR A 70 -9.58 2.13 -14.57
C THR A 70 -10.76 1.24 -14.13
N GLY A 71 -11.60 1.71 -13.19
CA GLY A 71 -12.68 0.91 -12.60
C GLY A 71 -12.24 -0.03 -11.47
N ALA A 72 -13.19 -0.63 -10.73
CA ALA A 72 -12.87 -1.47 -9.57
C ALA A 72 -11.97 -2.67 -9.94
N GLY A 73 -10.69 -2.62 -9.54
CA GLY A 73 -9.68 -3.59 -9.97
C GLY A 73 -8.36 -3.50 -9.19
N LYS A 74 -7.31 -4.16 -9.73
CA LYS A 74 -5.99 -4.42 -9.09
C LYS A 74 -5.29 -3.19 -8.49
N HIS A 75 -5.58 -1.99 -8.98
CA HIS A 75 -4.93 -0.75 -8.55
C HIS A 75 -5.83 0.15 -7.68
N ARG A 76 -6.75 -0.41 -6.88
CA ARG A 76 -7.75 0.37 -6.11
C ARG A 76 -8.62 1.29 -6.98
N GLY A 77 -8.72 0.96 -8.26
CA GLY A 77 -9.45 1.72 -9.26
C GLY A 77 -8.66 2.81 -9.99
N PHE A 78 -7.42 3.09 -9.60
CA PHE A 78 -6.59 4.11 -10.23
C PHE A 78 -5.24 3.55 -10.63
N LYS A 79 -4.85 3.68 -11.91
CA LYS A 79 -3.57 3.19 -12.41
C LYS A 79 -2.60 4.38 -12.59
N PRO A 80 -1.35 4.29 -12.10
CA PRO A 80 -0.36 5.33 -12.34
C PRO A 80 0.00 5.41 -13.83
N VAL A 81 0.02 6.62 -14.37
CA VAL A 81 0.40 6.93 -15.76
C VAL A 81 1.61 7.85 -15.87
N GLU A 82 1.85 8.67 -14.85
CA GLU A 82 3.00 9.56 -14.76
C GLU A 82 3.46 9.62 -13.31
N GLN A 83 4.77 9.66 -13.06
CA GLN A 83 5.31 9.84 -11.71
C GLN A 83 6.29 11.01 -11.71
N LYS A 84 6.12 11.89 -10.73
CA LYS A 84 6.99 13.02 -10.44
C LYS A 84 7.68 12.75 -9.11
N LEU A 85 8.90 12.21 -9.20
CA LEU A 85 9.71 11.82 -8.05
C LEU A 85 10.92 12.75 -7.94
N GLN A 86 11.33 13.04 -6.70
CA GLN A 86 12.57 13.74 -6.39
C GLN A 86 13.12 13.25 -5.03
N PRO A 87 14.39 13.52 -4.72
CA PRO A 87 14.90 13.35 -3.37
C PRO A 87 14.11 14.23 -2.38
N VAL A 88 13.65 13.64 -1.28
CA VAL A 88 12.86 14.35 -0.27
C VAL A 88 13.61 14.40 1.05
N THR A 89 13.76 15.59 1.61
CA THR A 89 14.34 15.77 2.93
C THR A 89 13.27 15.68 4.02
N ILE A 90 13.58 14.97 5.09
CA ILE A 90 12.77 14.93 6.31
C ILE A 90 13.54 15.47 7.50
N ASN A 91 12.83 15.81 8.59
CA ASN A 91 13.42 16.18 9.87
C ASN A 91 14.42 17.34 9.79
N LYS A 92 14.06 18.40 9.04
CA LYS A 92 14.92 19.57 8.81
C LYS A 92 16.23 19.25 8.07
N GLY A 93 16.20 18.25 7.18
CA GLY A 93 17.34 17.90 6.32
C GLY A 93 18.30 16.87 6.91
N THR A 94 17.94 16.17 8.00
CA THR A 94 18.82 15.13 8.55
C THR A 94 18.88 13.88 7.70
N ASP A 95 17.77 13.53 7.04
CA ASP A 95 17.68 12.37 6.17
C ASP A 95 17.10 12.78 4.81
N THR A 96 17.71 12.26 3.74
CA THR A 96 17.21 12.39 2.38
C THR A 96 16.68 11.05 1.90
N LEU A 97 15.40 11.03 1.54
CA LEU A 97 14.66 9.88 1.05
C LEU A 97 14.70 9.85 -0.48
N LEU A 98 15.04 8.69 -1.05
CA LEU A 98 15.01 8.44 -2.48
C LEU A 98 13.89 7.46 -2.79
N PHE A 99 12.99 7.86 -3.69
CA PHE A 99 11.85 7.06 -4.12
C PHE A 99 12.11 6.53 -5.53
N GLU A 100 12.11 5.21 -5.71
CA GLU A 100 12.19 4.57 -7.04
C GLU A 100 10.82 4.54 -7.74
N GLU A 101 9.76 4.41 -6.96
CA GLU A 101 8.37 4.48 -7.39
C GLU A 101 7.58 5.36 -6.41
N ALA A 102 6.29 5.55 -6.66
CA ALA A 102 5.38 6.26 -5.76
C ALA A 102 4.57 5.34 -4.80
N PRO A 103 5.15 4.51 -3.90
CA PRO A 103 4.37 3.64 -3.04
C PRO A 103 4.16 4.31 -1.68
N TYR A 104 3.42 5.41 -1.68
CA TYR A 104 2.98 6.03 -0.44
C TYR A 104 1.51 5.66 -0.19
N ARG A 105 1.29 5.04 0.97
CA ARG A 105 -0.05 4.80 1.53
C ARG A 105 -0.22 5.64 2.77
N GLY A 106 -1.42 5.69 3.32
CA GLY A 106 -1.67 6.39 4.58
C GLY A 106 -2.74 7.46 4.43
N GLU A 107 -3.14 7.98 5.58
CA GLU A 107 -4.31 8.86 5.70
C GLU A 107 -4.00 10.28 5.25
N MET A 108 -2.73 10.67 5.28
CA MET A 108 -2.28 12.02 4.91
C MET A 108 -1.83 12.14 3.46
N ILE A 109 -2.18 11.15 2.63
CA ILE A 109 -1.99 11.22 1.18
C ILE A 109 -3.01 12.19 0.58
N ALA A 110 -2.51 13.12 -0.20
CA ALA A 110 -3.32 14.06 -0.93
C ALA A 110 -3.84 13.41 -2.21
N HIS A 111 -5.14 13.59 -2.47
CA HIS A 111 -5.79 13.24 -3.72
C HIS A 111 -6.38 14.51 -4.32
N ILE A 112 -6.01 14.83 -5.57
CA ILE A 112 -6.46 16.03 -6.26
C ILE A 112 -7.02 15.61 -7.62
N LEU A 113 -8.35 15.68 -7.76
CA LEU A 113 -9.01 15.42 -9.04
C LEU A 113 -8.64 16.51 -10.04
N LEU A 114 -8.35 16.10 -11.27
CA LEU A 114 -8.07 16.99 -12.38
C LEU A 114 -9.33 17.22 -13.21
N ASP A 115 -9.41 18.41 -13.84
CA ASP A 115 -10.43 18.70 -14.85
C ASP A 115 -10.20 17.88 -16.14
N GLU A 116 -8.96 17.41 -16.34
CA GLU A 116 -8.60 16.50 -17.42
C GLU A 116 -9.25 15.12 -17.22
N VAL A 117 -9.79 14.58 -18.32
CA VAL A 117 -10.32 13.23 -18.40
C VAL A 117 -9.64 12.46 -19.52
N THR A 118 -9.61 11.13 -19.41
CA THR A 118 -9.09 10.28 -20.49
C THR A 118 -9.96 10.37 -21.74
N SER A 119 -9.48 9.83 -22.86
CA SER A 119 -10.27 9.70 -24.11
C SER A 119 -11.55 8.87 -23.94
N SER A 120 -11.60 8.01 -22.92
CA SER A 120 -12.80 7.25 -22.53
C SER A 120 -13.66 7.95 -21.48
N ASN A 121 -13.43 9.23 -21.22
CA ASN A 121 -14.10 10.04 -20.19
C ASN A 121 -13.91 9.51 -18.75
N SER A 122 -12.75 8.92 -18.47
CA SER A 122 -12.40 8.47 -17.11
C SER A 122 -11.74 9.60 -16.31
N PRO A 123 -12.06 9.75 -15.01
CA PRO A 123 -11.41 10.72 -14.14
C PRO A 123 -9.91 10.50 -14.02
N ILE A 124 -9.17 11.60 -13.87
CA ILE A 124 -7.73 11.60 -13.58
C ILE A 124 -7.50 12.33 -12.27
N GLN A 125 -6.52 11.86 -11.48
CA GLN A 125 -6.13 12.52 -10.25
C GLN A 125 -4.61 12.60 -10.09
N TRP A 126 -4.14 13.57 -9.32
CA TRP A 126 -2.85 13.49 -8.67
C TRP A 126 -3.00 12.86 -7.29
N GLN A 127 -2.15 11.88 -7.00
CA GLN A 127 -1.96 11.35 -5.67
C GLN A 127 -0.53 11.65 -5.20
N GLY A 128 -0.35 12.16 -3.98
CA GLY A 128 0.99 12.46 -3.52
C GLY A 128 1.13 12.92 -2.06
N ILE A 129 2.36 13.26 -1.70
CA ILE A 129 2.75 13.74 -0.37
C ILE A 129 2.98 15.24 -0.42
N LYS A 130 2.50 15.98 0.59
CA LYS A 130 2.71 17.43 0.73
C LYS A 130 3.89 17.74 1.64
N GLN A 131 4.37 18.99 1.59
CA GLN A 131 5.23 19.52 2.64
C GLN A 131 4.53 19.44 4.01
N GLY A 132 5.29 19.21 5.08
CA GLY A 132 4.75 19.11 6.43
C GLY A 132 4.00 17.81 6.73
N THR A 133 3.87 16.89 5.77
CA THR A 133 3.28 15.57 6.01
C THR A 133 4.22 14.73 6.88
N PRO A 134 3.74 14.16 8.00
CA PRO A 134 4.42 13.09 8.70
C PRO A 134 4.58 11.87 7.78
N LEU A 135 5.79 11.37 7.67
CA LEU A 135 6.13 10.24 6.84
C LEU A 135 6.98 9.25 7.63
N VAL A 136 6.56 8.00 7.60
CA VAL A 136 7.23 6.90 8.27
C VAL A 136 7.35 5.72 7.33
N GLY A 137 8.38 4.90 7.49
CA GLY A 137 8.55 3.75 6.63
C GLY A 137 9.86 3.05 6.80
N ILE A 138 10.16 2.20 5.82
CA ILE A 138 11.31 1.33 5.80
C ILE A 138 12.09 1.59 4.52
N GLY A 139 13.39 1.71 4.66
CA GLY A 139 14.30 1.81 3.53
C GLY A 139 15.64 1.17 3.82
N LYS A 140 16.52 1.21 2.81
CA LYS A 140 17.92 0.84 2.96
C LYS A 140 18.77 2.10 2.98
N ARG A 141 19.63 2.22 3.99
CA ARG A 141 20.55 3.36 4.09
C ARG A 141 21.78 3.11 3.23
N GLU A 142 21.98 3.97 2.25
CA GLU A 142 23.16 4.01 1.39
C GLU A 142 23.81 5.40 1.53
N ASN A 143 24.95 5.44 2.23
CA ASN A 143 25.63 6.69 2.60
C ASN A 143 24.72 7.65 3.38
N LYS A 144 24.41 8.82 2.80
CA LYS A 144 23.56 9.87 3.38
C LYS A 144 22.09 9.78 2.94
N HIS A 145 21.74 8.78 2.13
CA HIS A 145 20.42 8.64 1.56
C HIS A 145 19.74 7.37 2.07
N ILE A 146 18.41 7.37 2.08
CA ILE A 146 17.59 6.22 2.38
C ILE A 146 16.78 5.89 1.13
N ASN A 147 17.09 4.76 0.50
CA ASN A 147 16.29 4.22 -0.59
C ASN A 147 14.99 3.66 -0.01
N VAL A 148 13.88 4.34 -0.27
CA VAL A 148 12.58 4.02 0.31
C VAL A 148 12.02 2.76 -0.32
N MET A 149 11.69 1.78 0.50
CA MET A 149 11.05 0.54 0.06
C MET A 149 9.55 0.56 0.37
N TYR A 150 9.19 1.06 1.54
CA TYR A 150 7.81 1.22 1.98
C TYR A 150 7.66 2.56 2.68
N SER A 151 6.55 3.26 2.41
CA SER A 151 6.25 4.53 3.07
C SER A 151 4.78 4.65 3.44
N TYR A 152 4.54 5.29 4.57
CA TYR A 152 3.24 5.58 5.13
C TYR A 152 3.18 7.05 5.55
N ALA A 153 2.25 7.80 4.96
CA ALA A 153 1.98 9.18 5.31
C ALA A 153 0.98 9.23 6.47
N GLY A 154 1.50 9.47 7.67
CA GLY A 154 0.77 9.45 8.94
C GLY A 154 1.68 9.10 10.11
N ALA A 155 1.09 8.72 11.25
CA ALA A 155 1.86 8.42 12.45
C ALA A 155 2.48 7.00 12.40
N TYR A 156 3.58 6.82 13.12
CA TYR A 156 4.25 5.51 13.26
C TYR A 156 3.36 4.47 13.94
N SER A 157 2.57 4.86 14.95
CA SER A 157 1.61 3.98 15.61
C SER A 157 0.66 3.35 14.59
N ASP A 158 0.11 4.16 13.70
CA ASP A 158 -0.92 3.76 12.74
C ASP A 158 -0.30 2.85 11.67
N TYR A 159 0.95 3.11 11.28
CA TYR A 159 1.71 2.25 10.39
C TYR A 159 1.94 0.85 10.99
N VAL A 160 2.40 0.78 12.24
CA VAL A 160 2.65 -0.49 12.94
C VAL A 160 1.34 -1.23 13.21
N GLU A 161 0.29 -0.51 13.59
CA GLU A 161 -1.05 -1.06 13.78
C GLU A 161 -1.57 -1.65 12.47
N LEU A 162 -1.46 -0.92 11.34
CA LEU A 162 -1.89 -1.38 10.03
C LEU A 162 -1.21 -2.69 9.62
N LEU A 163 0.10 -2.82 9.87
CA LEU A 163 0.83 -4.05 9.57
C LEU A 163 0.38 -5.22 10.46
N THR A 164 0.20 -4.96 11.75
CA THR A 164 -0.12 -5.99 12.76
C THR A 164 -1.58 -6.43 12.67
N TYR A 165 -2.51 -5.48 12.68
CA TYR A 165 -3.94 -5.72 12.50
C TYR A 165 -4.26 -6.21 11.10
N GLY A 166 -3.65 -5.65 10.05
CA GLY A 166 -3.89 -6.06 8.67
C GLY A 166 -3.59 -7.55 8.45
N SER A 167 -2.49 -8.06 9.01
CA SER A 167 -2.14 -9.49 8.95
C SER A 167 -3.15 -10.38 9.70
N ARG A 168 -3.56 -9.96 10.91
CA ARG A 168 -4.56 -10.69 11.72
C ARG A 168 -5.92 -10.70 11.04
N LEU A 169 -6.40 -9.55 10.59
CA LEU A 169 -7.69 -9.37 9.91
C LEU A 169 -7.74 -10.20 8.63
N LEU A 170 -6.70 -10.15 7.79
CA LEU A 170 -6.61 -10.96 6.58
C LEU A 170 -6.72 -12.46 6.91
N THR A 171 -6.02 -12.90 7.95
CA THR A 171 -6.05 -14.31 8.39
C THR A 171 -7.44 -14.70 8.89
N GLN A 172 -8.10 -13.85 9.68
CA GLN A 172 -9.46 -14.08 10.18
C GLN A 172 -10.50 -14.14 9.06
N ILE A 173 -10.44 -13.21 8.09
CA ILE A 173 -11.32 -13.22 6.91
C ILE A 173 -11.12 -14.51 6.12
N CYS A 174 -9.87 -14.87 5.81
CA CYS A 174 -9.57 -16.09 5.05
C CYS A 174 -10.05 -17.36 5.79
N PHE A 175 -9.87 -17.41 7.11
CA PHE A 175 -10.32 -18.53 7.93
C PHE A 175 -11.85 -18.62 7.98
N GLY A 176 -12.54 -17.50 8.18
CA GLY A 176 -14.01 -17.44 8.17
C GLY A 176 -14.61 -17.86 6.82
N LEU A 177 -14.04 -17.36 5.72
CA LEU A 177 -14.42 -17.78 4.37
C LEU A 177 -14.15 -19.28 4.15
N GLY A 178 -13.04 -19.81 4.65
CA GLY A 178 -12.72 -21.23 4.59
C GLY A 178 -13.70 -22.10 5.37
N ILE A 179 -14.05 -21.72 6.60
CA ILE A 179 -15.01 -22.46 7.45
C ILE A 179 -16.39 -22.55 6.81
N VAL A 180 -16.82 -21.54 6.07
CA VAL A 180 -18.13 -21.57 5.39
C VAL A 180 -18.03 -22.23 4.03
N GLY A 181 -16.98 -21.93 3.25
CA GLY A 181 -16.80 -22.41 1.87
C GLY A 181 -16.53 -23.90 1.76
N LEU A 182 -15.63 -24.45 2.58
CA LEU A 182 -15.24 -25.87 2.53
C LEU A 182 -16.40 -26.83 2.84
N PRO A 183 -17.19 -26.64 3.91
CA PRO A 183 -18.34 -27.49 4.18
C PRO A 183 -19.43 -27.41 3.10
N LEU A 184 -19.67 -26.23 2.51
CA LEU A 184 -20.62 -26.07 1.40
C LEU A 184 -20.16 -26.83 0.14
N LEU A 185 -18.85 -26.80 -0.15
CA LEU A 185 -18.25 -27.62 -1.21
C LEU A 185 -18.44 -29.11 -0.94
N ILE A 186 -18.00 -29.59 0.22
CA ILE A 186 -18.06 -31.01 0.60
C ILE A 186 -19.51 -31.50 0.55
N TRP A 187 -20.45 -30.75 1.11
CA TRP A 187 -21.89 -31.07 1.05
C TRP A 187 -22.38 -31.12 -0.39
N GLY A 188 -22.05 -30.12 -1.21
CA GLY A 188 -22.46 -30.05 -2.61
C GLY A 188 -21.95 -31.23 -3.45
N PHE A 189 -20.78 -31.78 -3.13
CA PHE A 189 -20.25 -32.98 -3.78
C PHE A 189 -20.89 -34.28 -3.28
N ILE A 190 -21.17 -34.39 -1.98
CA ILE A 190 -21.77 -35.60 -1.36
C ILE A 190 -23.24 -35.75 -1.73
N LYS A 191 -24.04 -34.67 -1.71
CA LYS A 191 -25.46 -34.67 -2.06
C LYS A 191 -25.73 -34.15 -3.48
N LYS A 192 -24.97 -34.65 -4.45
CA LYS A 192 -25.08 -34.25 -5.86
C LYS A 192 -26.52 -34.32 -6.38
#